data_AF-A0A1G2HKE4-F1
#
_entry.id   AF-A0A1G2HKE4-F1
#
_cell.length_a   1.000
_cell.length_b   1.000
_cell.length_c   1.000
_cell.angle_alpha   90.00
_cell.angle_beta   90.00
_cell.angle_gamma   90.00
#
_symmetry.space_group_name_H-M   'P 1'
#
loop_
_entity.id
_entity.type
_entity.pdbx_description
1 polymer ?
#
loop_
_entity_poly.entity_id
_entity_poly.type
_entity_poly.pdbx_seq_one_letter_code
_entity_poly.pdbx_strand_id
1 'polypeptide(L)'
;MLADNLISKVDKNEYNLKLFCALLYWCEGSKGSNDVRFTNSDPLLIKTFINVFRKSFIIDENKFRILMHLHGYHDENTQKKFWSNITKIYNFQKTYHKLNSKKRIKEGYQGCITIKYYDVKVLKELKAIYSSFCGNLGAW
;
A
#
# COMPACT_ATOMS: atom_id res chain seq x y z
N MET A 1 -4.35 -14.39 -21.21
CA MET A 1 -4.28 -14.04 -22.66
C MET A 1 -4.76 -12.62 -22.96
N LEU A 2 -6.03 -12.24 -22.75
CA LEU A 2 -6.48 -10.85 -23.00
C LEU A 2 -5.90 -9.84 -21.99
N ALA A 3 -5.95 -10.16 -20.69
CA ALA A 3 -5.39 -9.31 -19.65
C ALA A 3 -3.87 -9.11 -19.81
N ASP A 4 -3.12 -10.18 -20.07
CA ASP A 4 -1.66 -10.11 -20.25
C ASP A 4 -1.28 -9.25 -21.46
N ASN A 5 -2.05 -9.34 -22.56
CA ASN A 5 -1.86 -8.52 -23.75
C ASN A 5 -2.15 -7.03 -23.47
N LEU A 6 -3.18 -6.73 -22.67
CA LEU A 6 -3.42 -5.36 -22.22
C LEU A 6 -2.23 -4.85 -21.38
N ILE A 7 -1.80 -5.64 -20.39
CA ILE A 7 -0.70 -5.27 -19.49
C ILE A 7 0.64 -5.14 -20.23
N SER A 8 0.89 -5.91 -21.29
CA SER A 8 2.10 -5.76 -22.12
C SER A 8 2.11 -4.46 -22.92
N LYS A 9 0.94 -3.87 -23.19
CA LYS A 9 0.82 -2.58 -23.88
C LYS A 9 0.89 -1.38 -22.94
N VAL A 10 0.76 -1.59 -21.62
CA VAL A 10 0.92 -0.52 -20.64
C VAL A 10 2.40 -0.14 -20.57
N ASP A 11 2.71 1.08 -21.00
CA ASP A 11 4.04 1.65 -20.80
C ASP A 11 4.28 1.90 -19.31
N LYS A 12 5.37 1.34 -18.77
CA LYS A 12 5.75 1.40 -17.35
C LYS A 12 6.85 2.43 -17.10
N ASN A 13 6.86 3.52 -17.87
CA ASN A 13 7.70 4.69 -17.62
C ASN A 13 7.39 5.34 -16.25
N GLU A 14 8.27 6.24 -15.81
CA GLU A 14 8.16 6.91 -14.49
C GLU A 14 6.82 7.63 -14.30
N TYR A 15 6.34 8.36 -15.31
CA TYR A 15 5.10 9.14 -15.25
C TYR A 15 3.87 8.26 -15.06
N ASN A 16 3.77 7.18 -15.84
CA ASN A 16 2.66 6.23 -15.75
C ASN A 16 2.68 5.50 -14.41
N LEU A 17 3.86 5.07 -13.93
CA LEU A 17 3.98 4.47 -12.61
C LEU A 17 3.53 5.43 -11.50
N LYS A 18 3.89 6.71 -11.61
CA LYS A 18 3.51 7.74 -10.65
C LYS A 18 2.00 7.99 -10.64
N LEU A 19 1.35 7.98 -11.80
CA LEU A 19 -0.10 8.00 -11.91
C LEU A 19 -0.74 6.75 -11.29
N PHE A 20 -0.25 5.55 -11.58
CA PHE A 20 -0.76 4.31 -10.97
C PHE A 20 -0.60 4.34 -9.45
N CYS A 21 0.51 4.86 -8.95
CA CYS A 21 0.74 5.04 -7.52
C CYS A 21 -0.32 5.95 -6.89
N ALA A 22 -0.63 7.07 -7.53
CA ALA A 22 -1.64 8.02 -7.06
C ALA A 22 -3.04 7.41 -7.06
N LEU A 23 -3.40 6.64 -8.11
CA LEU A 23 -4.70 5.97 -8.20
C LEU A 23 -4.84 4.86 -7.13
N LEU A 24 -3.83 4.00 -6.98
CA LEU A 24 -3.79 2.99 -5.92
C LEU A 24 -3.92 3.63 -4.54
N TYR A 25 -3.16 4.69 -4.30
CA TYR A 25 -3.22 5.46 -3.06
C TYR A 25 -4.61 6.05 -2.83
N TRP A 26 -5.29 6.56 -3.86
CA TRP A 26 -6.60 7.16 -3.67
C TRP A 26 -7.69 6.15 -3.27
N CYS A 27 -7.59 4.92 -3.77
CA CYS A 27 -8.55 3.85 -3.49
C CYS A 27 -8.33 3.18 -2.14
N GLU A 28 -7.08 2.96 -1.73
CA GLU A 28 -6.72 2.15 -0.54
C GLU A 28 -6.01 2.97 0.56
N GLY A 29 -5.74 4.25 0.28
CA GLY A 29 -5.00 5.14 1.16
C GLY A 29 -5.88 5.94 2.13
N SER A 30 -5.27 6.41 3.22
CA SER A 30 -5.98 7.23 4.21
C SER A 30 -6.03 8.70 3.80
N LYS A 31 -7.23 9.29 3.75
CA LYS A 31 -7.41 10.69 3.35
C LYS A 31 -7.11 11.70 4.47
N GLY A 32 -7.21 11.29 5.73
CA GLY A 32 -7.11 12.14 6.92
C GLY A 32 -5.76 12.14 7.65
N SER A 33 -4.71 11.51 7.10
CA SER A 33 -3.37 11.54 7.68
C SER A 33 -2.48 12.64 7.08
N ASN A 34 -1.43 13.03 7.82
CA ASN A 34 -0.35 13.92 7.35
C ASN A 34 0.84 13.14 6.78
N ASP A 35 0.70 11.82 6.67
CA ASP A 35 1.65 10.85 6.13
C ASP A 35 0.92 9.94 5.13
N VAL A 36 1.65 9.33 4.20
CA VAL A 36 1.09 8.35 3.28
C VAL A 36 0.75 7.11 4.09
N ARG A 37 -0.52 6.69 4.11
CA ARG A 37 -0.95 5.44 4.72
C ARG A 37 -1.69 4.60 3.70
N PHE A 38 -1.22 3.40 3.43
CA PHE A 38 -1.84 2.46 2.51
C PHE A 38 -2.14 1.16 3.26
N THR A 39 -3.41 0.75 3.33
CA THR A 39 -3.83 -0.38 4.18
C THR A 39 -4.49 -1.46 3.34
N ASN A 40 -3.89 -2.65 3.28
CA ASN A 40 -4.49 -3.78 2.58
C ASN A 40 -4.00 -5.11 3.16
N SER A 41 -4.71 -6.19 2.84
CA SER A 41 -4.37 -7.55 3.27
C SER A 41 -3.92 -8.46 2.13
N ASP A 42 -4.10 -8.04 0.87
CA ASP A 42 -3.58 -8.75 -0.29
C ASP A 42 -2.06 -8.53 -0.42
N PRO A 43 -1.24 -9.59 -0.28
CA PRO A 43 0.22 -9.46 -0.40
C PRO A 43 0.68 -8.98 -1.77
N LEU A 44 -0.03 -9.34 -2.85
CA LEU A 44 0.32 -8.93 -4.20
C LEU A 44 0.09 -7.44 -4.40
N LEU A 45 -1.04 -6.92 -3.95
CA LEU A 45 -1.35 -5.49 -4.02
C LEU A 45 -0.38 -4.67 -3.17
N ILE A 46 -0.08 -5.12 -1.95
CA ILE A 46 0.90 -4.51 -1.06
C ILE A 46 2.29 -4.45 -1.71
N LYS A 47 2.75 -5.56 -2.28
CA LYS A 47 4.04 -5.63 -3.00
C LYS A 47 4.06 -4.67 -4.19
N THR A 48 2.95 -4.63 -4.93
CA THR A 48 2.79 -3.78 -6.11
C THR A 48 2.86 -2.31 -5.71
N PHE A 49 2.08 -1.88 -4.71
CA PHE A 49 2.09 -0.50 -4.22
C PHE A 49 3.50 -0.06 -3.81
N ILE A 50 4.21 -0.83 -3.00
CA ILE A 50 5.57 -0.46 -2.57
C ILE A 50 6.53 -0.37 -3.77
N ASN A 51 6.51 -1.34 -4.68
CA ASN A 51 7.42 -1.32 -5.83
C ASN A 51 7.15 -0.14 -6.76
N VAL A 52 5.89 0.20 -6.98
CA VAL A 52 5.52 1.37 -7.78
C VAL A 52 5.94 2.64 -7.03
N PHE A 53 5.64 2.75 -5.73
CA PHE A 53 6.02 3.90 -4.90
C PHE A 53 7.54 4.16 -4.92
N ARG A 54 8.36 3.12 -4.76
CA ARG A 54 9.84 3.20 -4.84
C ARG A 54 10.35 3.67 -6.20
N LYS A 55 9.60 3.40 -7.28
CA LYS A 55 9.94 3.82 -8.65
C LYS A 55 9.42 5.21 -9.01
N SER A 56 8.39 5.68 -8.31
CA SER A 56 7.70 6.93 -8.60
C SER A 56 8.26 8.14 -7.85
N PHE A 57 9.02 7.92 -6.77
CA PHE A 57 9.52 8.98 -5.89
C PHE A 57 10.96 8.69 -5.47
N ILE A 58 11.74 9.74 -5.29
CA ILE A 58 13.01 9.67 -4.54
C ILE A 58 12.64 9.57 -3.06
N ILE A 59 13.04 8.47 -2.43
CA ILE A 59 12.58 8.11 -1.08
C ILE A 59 13.74 7.86 -0.13
N ASP A 60 13.45 7.99 1.16
CA ASP A 60 14.30 7.49 2.25
C ASP A 60 13.61 6.26 2.87
N GLU A 61 14.20 5.07 2.68
CA GLU A 61 13.64 3.81 3.21
C GLU A 61 13.43 3.85 4.73
N ASN A 62 14.21 4.67 5.46
CA ASN A 62 14.07 4.82 6.91
C ASN A 62 12.80 5.57 7.32
N LYS A 63 12.05 6.16 6.38
CA LYS A 63 10.73 6.76 6.63
C LYS A 63 9.58 5.75 6.55
N PHE A 64 9.83 4.52 6.10
CA PHE A 64 8.80 3.50 6.08
C PHE A 64 8.53 2.90 7.46
N ARG A 65 7.27 2.71 7.81
CA ARG A 65 6.85 1.90 8.95
C ARG A 65 5.72 0.95 8.54
N ILE A 66 5.63 -0.19 9.21
CA ILE A 66 4.48 -1.08 9.12
C ILE A 66 3.71 -1.08 10.44
N LEU A 67 2.40 -0.89 10.35
CA LEU A 67 1.46 -1.23 11.43
C LEU A 67 0.70 -2.48 11.03
N MET A 68 0.86 -3.57 11.79
CA MET A 68 0.08 -4.79 11.56
C MET A 68 -1.25 -4.74 12.30
N HIS A 69 -2.28 -5.29 11.66
CA HIS A 69 -3.62 -5.48 12.20
C HIS A 69 -3.87 -6.98 12.31
N LEU A 70 -3.60 -7.54 13.48
CA LEU A 70 -3.64 -8.99 13.71
C LEU A 70 -4.85 -9.39 14.55
N HIS A 71 -5.37 -10.59 14.27
CA HIS A 71 -6.36 -11.25 15.10
C HIS A 71 -5.67 -12.08 16.18
N GLY A 72 -6.37 -12.42 17.26
CA GLY A 72 -5.79 -13.18 18.38
C GLY A 72 -5.27 -14.59 18.06
N TYR A 73 -5.54 -15.12 16.86
CA TYR A 73 -5.02 -16.42 16.40
C TYR A 73 -3.73 -16.30 15.55
N HIS A 74 -3.26 -15.09 15.28
CA HIS A 74 -2.01 -14.86 14.56
C HIS A 74 -0.80 -14.94 15.52
N ASP A 75 0.32 -15.44 15.01
CA ASP A 75 1.62 -15.33 15.66
C ASP A 75 2.36 -14.11 15.12
N GLU A 76 2.52 -13.08 15.95
CA GLU A 76 3.06 -11.79 15.51
C GLU A 76 4.42 -11.91 14.82
N ASN A 77 5.30 -12.82 15.28
CA ASN A 77 6.62 -13.01 14.70
C ASN A 77 6.56 -13.62 13.30
N THR A 78 5.68 -14.61 13.09
CA THR A 78 5.42 -15.21 11.80
C THR A 78 4.90 -14.18 10.81
N GLN A 79 3.92 -13.36 11.22
CA GLN A 79 3.36 -12.32 10.36
C GLN A 79 4.38 -11.20 10.08
N LYS A 80 5.22 -10.79 11.04
CA LYS A 80 6.34 -9.86 10.79
C LYS A 80 7.29 -10.38 9.73
N LYS A 81 7.71 -11.64 9.83
CA LYS A 81 8.61 -12.27 8.84
C LYS A 81 7.97 -12.30 7.45
N PHE A 82 6.70 -12.70 7.37
CA PHE A 82 5.95 -12.70 6.12
C PHE A 82 5.93 -11.31 5.47
N TRP A 83 5.48 -10.29 6.21
CA TRP A 83 5.35 -8.93 5.67
C TRP A 83 6.70 -8.28 5.38
N SER A 84 7.74 -8.56 6.16
CA SER A 84 9.11 -8.12 5.86
C SER A 84 9.62 -8.70 4.54
N ASN A 85 9.32 -9.98 4.26
CA ASN A 85 9.73 -10.61 3.01
C ASN A 85 9.06 -9.98 1.78
N ILE A 86 7.79 -9.63 1.89
CA ILE A 86 7.00 -8.98 0.83
C ILE A 86 7.43 -7.54 0.60
N THR A 87 7.58 -6.78 1.68
CA THR A 87 7.74 -5.31 1.62
C THR A 87 9.20 -4.86 1.60
N LYS A 88 10.10 -5.67 2.15
CA LYS A 88 11.48 -5.29 2.51
C LYS A 88 11.56 -4.14 3.52
N ILE A 89 10.53 -3.98 4.35
CA ILE A 89 10.48 -3.01 5.45
C ILE A 89 10.54 -3.79 6.76
N TYR A 90 11.45 -3.39 7.64
CA TYR A 90 11.71 -4.08 8.92
C TYR A 90 11.31 -3.25 10.14
N ASN A 91 10.89 -2.00 9.94
CA ASN A 91 10.52 -1.11 11.03
C ASN A 91 9.00 -1.20 11.30
N PHE A 92 8.65 -1.94 12.35
CA PHE A 92 7.25 -2.17 12.76
C PHE A 92 6.87 -1.30 13.96
N GLN A 93 5.69 -0.72 13.89
CA GLN A 93 5.04 -0.09 15.04
C GLN A 93 4.38 -1.16 15.93
N LYS A 94 3.92 -0.74 17.12
CA LYS A 94 3.12 -1.60 17.99
C LYS A 94 1.92 -2.16 17.23
N THR A 95 1.82 -3.48 17.17
CA THR A 95 0.74 -4.21 16.50
C THR A 95 -0.62 -3.83 17.08
N TYR A 96 -1.60 -3.64 16.21
CA TYR A 96 -2.99 -3.47 16.59
C TYR A 96 -3.68 -4.84 16.62
N HIS A 97 -4.10 -5.27 17.81
CA HIS A 97 -4.82 -6.52 17.99
C HIS A 97 -6.33 -6.29 17.87
N LYS A 98 -6.94 -6.88 16.84
CA LYS A 98 -8.38 -6.83 16.61
C LYS A 98 -9.11 -7.73 17.60
N LEU A 99 -10.14 -7.20 18.25
CA LEU A 99 -11.08 -7.96 19.05
C LEU A 99 -11.88 -8.88 18.13
N ASN A 100 -11.78 -10.19 18.34
CA ASN A 100 -12.45 -11.18 17.51
C ASN A 100 -13.85 -11.49 18.03
N SER A 101 -14.88 -11.46 17.17
CA SER A 101 -15.93 -12.48 17.28
C SER A 101 -15.40 -13.71 16.53
N LYS A 102 -15.16 -14.83 17.22
CA LYS A 102 -14.49 -16.04 16.68
C LYS A 102 -15.29 -16.76 15.56
N LYS A 103 -16.19 -16.07 14.85
CA LYS A 103 -17.17 -16.65 13.92
C LYS A 103 -16.59 -16.98 12.54
N ARG A 104 -15.49 -16.34 12.10
CA ARG A 104 -14.89 -16.56 10.78
C ARG A 104 -13.36 -16.45 10.85
N ILE A 105 -12.66 -17.59 10.76
CA ILE A 105 -11.21 -17.68 10.59
C ILE A 105 -10.96 -18.08 9.14
N LYS A 106 -10.09 -17.35 8.43
CA LYS A 106 -9.70 -17.66 7.06
C LYS A 106 -8.32 -18.29 7.09
N GLU A 107 -8.21 -19.52 6.61
CA GLU A 107 -6.93 -20.22 6.50
C GLU A 107 -5.97 -19.46 5.57
N GLY A 108 -4.69 -19.41 5.92
CA GLY A 108 -3.65 -18.71 5.15
C GLY A 108 -3.69 -17.19 5.20
N TYR A 109 -4.65 -16.57 5.90
CA TYR A 109 -4.73 -15.13 6.06
C TYR A 109 -3.59 -14.59 6.95
N GLN A 110 -2.84 -13.61 6.45
CA GLN A 110 -1.64 -13.06 7.12
C GLN A 110 -1.92 -11.80 7.94
N GLY A 111 -3.20 -11.46 8.14
CA GLY A 111 -3.59 -10.16 8.65
C GLY A 111 -3.55 -9.06 7.60
N CYS A 112 -3.94 -7.86 8.02
CA CYS A 112 -3.85 -6.67 7.19
C CYS A 112 -2.68 -5.80 7.70
N ILE A 113 -2.00 -5.09 6.82
CA ILE A 113 -0.99 -4.11 7.23
C ILE A 113 -1.32 -2.73 6.71
N THR A 114 -0.96 -1.72 7.49
CA THR A 114 -0.83 -0.34 7.02
C THR A 114 0.64 -0.05 6.79
N ILE A 115 1.01 0.22 5.54
CA ILE A 115 2.29 0.83 5.20
C ILE A 115 2.17 2.32 5.47
N LYS A 116 3.12 2.88 6.21
CA LYS A 116 3.23 4.32 6.45
C LYS A 116 4.52 4.84 5.85
N TYR A 117 4.45 5.97 5.15
CA TYR A 117 5.63 6.71 4.73
C TYR A 117 5.54 8.15 5.21
N TYR A 118 6.46 8.52 6.10
CA TYR A 118 6.47 9.80 6.81
C TYR A 118 7.06 10.93 5.95
N ASP A 119 6.30 11.34 4.94
CA ASP A 119 6.62 12.51 4.12
C ASP A 119 5.34 13.18 3.60
N VAL A 120 5.04 14.37 4.13
CA VAL A 120 3.85 15.13 3.74
C VAL A 120 3.94 15.66 2.30
N LYS A 121 5.15 15.85 1.75
CA LYS A 121 5.31 16.34 0.37
C LYS A 121 4.87 15.26 -0.61
N VAL A 122 5.31 14.01 -0.39
CA VAL A 122 4.87 12.87 -1.22
C VAL A 122 3.36 12.66 -1.13
N LEU A 123 2.77 12.78 0.07
CA LEU A 123 1.32 12.72 0.23
C LEU A 123 0.59 13.80 -0.59
N LYS A 124 1.03 15.05 -0.49
CA LYS A 124 0.44 16.17 -1.23
C LYS A 124 0.56 15.97 -2.74
N GLU A 125 1.70 15.46 -3.19
CA GLU A 125 1.94 15.17 -4.60
C GLU A 125 1.02 14.05 -5.13
N LEU A 126 0.89 12.94 -4.40
CA LEU A 126 -0.07 11.88 -4.75
C LEU A 126 -1.50 12.42 -4.88
N LYS A 127 -1.94 13.26 -3.92
CA LYS A 127 -3.26 13.90 -3.94
C LYS A 127 -3.41 14.85 -5.13
N ALA A 128 -2.39 15.66 -5.43
CA ALA A 128 -2.41 16.58 -6.56
C ALA A 128 -2.52 15.85 -7.90
N ILE A 129 -1.74 14.79 -8.10
CA ILE A 129 -1.79 13.95 -9.31
C ILE A 129 -3.19 13.37 -9.51
N TYR A 130 -3.78 12.78 -8.45
CA TYR A 130 -5.14 12.25 -8.53
C TYR A 130 -6.14 13.36 -8.91
N SER A 131 -6.11 14.50 -8.22
CA SER A 131 -7.05 15.60 -8.46
C SER A 131 -6.93 16.13 -9.89
N SER A 132 -5.71 16.32 -10.40
CA SER A 132 -5.47 16.73 -11.78
C SER A 132 -5.93 15.68 -12.78
N PHE A 133 -5.69 14.39 -12.52
CA PHE A 133 -6.14 13.30 -13.39
C PHE A 133 -7.67 13.29 -13.51
N CYS A 134 -8.38 13.30 -12.39
CA CYS A 134 -9.84 13.31 -12.37
C CYS A 134 -10.43 14.61 -12.91
N GLY A 135 -9.78 15.76 -12.68
CA GLY A 135 -10.25 17.03 -13.24
C GLY A 135 -10.15 17.11 -14.76
N ASN A 136 -9.17 16.44 -15.37
CA ASN A 136 -9.00 16.44 -16.83
C ASN A 136 -9.78 15.33 -17.55
N LEU A 137 -9.86 14.13 -16.96
CA LEU A 137 -10.46 12.95 -17.60
C LEU A 137 -11.82 12.53 -17.02
N GLY A 138 -12.11 12.93 -15.77
CA GLY A 138 -13.36 12.62 -15.09
C GLY A 138 -14.37 13.77 -15.08
N ALA A 139 -14.00 14.94 -15.60
CA ALA A 139 -14.93 16.02 -15.88
C ALA A 139 -15.68 15.68 -17.17
N TRP A 140 -16.97 15.36 -17.04
CA TRP A 140 -17.93 15.26 -18.14
C TRP A 140 -18.68 16.58 -18.26
#